data_AF-A0A2W4TMF6-F1
#
_entry.id   AF-A0A2W4TMF6-F1
#
_cell.length_a   1.000
_cell.length_b   1.000
_cell.length_c   1.000
_cell.angle_alpha   90.00
_cell.angle_beta   90.00
_cell.angle_gamma   90.00
#
_symmetry.space_group_name_H-M   'P 1'
#
loop_
_entity.id
_entity.type
_entity.pdbx_description
1 polymer ?
#
loop_
_entity_poly.entity_id
_entity_poly.type
_entity_poly.pdbx_seq_one_letter_code
_entity_poly.pdbx_strand_id
1 'polypeptide(L)'
;MKVLLYIATSVALLMFTVLAMAALYITTEPVVIPMNATIMILGLSLGWLCGTFMTPYNNRESEYVSSFTKAVSVFASGYLIGKADKLVEYILSPSFLINTLSAFRIMSFVASFVISLMLTYIFRQYYLEPK
;
A
#
# COMPACT_ATOMS: atom_id res chain seq x y z
N MET A 1 9.01 1.56 24.99
CA MET A 1 8.86 0.80 23.73
C MET A 1 7.40 0.52 23.37
N LYS A 2 6.58 -0.12 24.23
CA LYS A 2 5.14 -0.35 23.96
C LYS A 2 4.34 0.94 23.71
N VAL A 3 4.69 2.05 24.37
CA VAL A 3 4.06 3.37 24.16
C VAL A 3 4.20 3.87 22.72
N LEU A 4 5.38 3.71 22.10
CA LEU A 4 5.61 4.12 20.71
C LEU A 4 4.77 3.29 19.72
N LEU A 5 4.63 1.98 19.98
CA LEU A 5 3.77 1.10 19.20
C LEU A 5 2.30 1.51 19.28
N TYR A 6 1.81 1.85 20.48
CA TYR A 6 0.44 2.35 20.65
C TYR A 6 0.23 3.67 19.92
N ILE A 7 1.16 4.63 20.06
CA ILE A 7 1.10 5.91 19.34
C ILE A 7 1.07 5.68 17.82
N ALA A 8 1.98 4.86 17.29
CA ALA A 8 2.04 4.58 15.86
C ALA A 8 0.76 3.92 15.34
N THR A 9 0.23 2.93 16.06
CA THR A 9 -1.02 2.25 15.70
C THR A 9 -2.21 3.22 15.75
N SER A 10 -2.30 4.06 16.78
CA SER A 10 -3.35 5.07 16.91
C SER A 10 -3.29 6.12 15.80
N VAL A 11 -2.09 6.59 15.44
CA VAL A 11 -1.89 7.53 14.33
C VAL A 11 -2.28 6.89 12.99
N ALA A 12 -1.85 5.65 12.75
CA ALA A 12 -2.21 4.91 11.53
C ALA A 12 -3.72 4.69 11.40
N LEU A 13 -4.39 4.34 12.50
CA LEU A 13 -5.86 4.22 12.53
C LEU A 13 -6.53 5.54 12.23
N LEU A 14 -6.08 6.64 12.86
CA LEU A 14 -6.61 7.98 12.60
C LEU A 14 -6.46 8.37 11.13
N MET A 15 -5.27 8.17 10.55
CA MET A 15 -5.00 8.45 9.14
C MET A 15 -5.90 7.61 8.21
N PHE A 16 -6.09 6.33 8.53
CA PHE A 16 -6.97 5.47 7.74
C PHE A 16 -8.44 5.89 7.85
N THR A 17 -8.91 6.31 9.03
CA THR A 17 -10.26 6.84 9.21
C THR A 17 -10.47 8.12 8.39
N VAL A 18 -9.50 9.03 8.37
CA VAL A 18 -9.56 10.26 7.56
C VAL A 18 -9.64 9.92 6.05
N LEU A 19 -8.85 8.95 5.58
CA LEU A 19 -8.91 8.49 4.19
C LEU A 19 -10.26 7.85 3.85
N ALA A 20 -10.79 7.00 4.75
CA ALA A 20 -12.09 6.38 4.58
C ALA A 20 -13.21 7.42 4.53
N MET A 21 -13.17 8.43 5.38
CA MET A 21 -14.11 9.57 5.33
C MET A 21 -13.99 10.32 4.00
N ALA A 22 -12.78 10.67 3.57
CA ALA A 22 -12.56 11.35 2.29
C ALA A 22 -13.14 10.54 1.10
N ALA A 23 -13.03 9.22 1.13
CA ALA A 23 -13.58 8.34 0.10
C ALA A 23 -15.12 8.36 0.03
N LEU A 24 -15.79 8.64 1.16
CA LEU A 24 -17.25 8.79 1.23
C LEU A 24 -17.71 10.19 0.81
N TYR A 25 -16.91 11.24 1.06
CA TYR A 25 -17.29 12.63 0.78
C TYR A 25 -16.97 13.09 -0.65
N ILE A 26 -16.05 12.44 -1.35
CA ILE A 26 -15.60 12.91 -2.68
C ILE A 26 -16.61 12.67 -3.80
N THR A 27 -17.63 11.86 -3.56
CA THR A 27 -18.63 11.50 -4.58
C THR A 27 -19.96 11.14 -3.94
N THR A 28 -21.06 11.51 -4.60
CA THR A 28 -22.41 11.10 -4.21
C THR A 28 -22.88 9.86 -4.97
N GLU A 29 -22.08 9.35 -5.91
CA GLU A 29 -22.45 8.20 -6.72
C GLU A 29 -22.26 6.89 -5.95
N PRO A 30 -23.32 6.07 -5.79
CA PRO A 30 -23.28 4.89 -4.93
C PRO A 30 -22.34 3.80 -5.44
N VAL A 31 -22.02 3.78 -6.74
CA VAL A 31 -21.10 2.82 -7.37
C VAL A 31 -19.64 3.20 -7.13
N VAL A 32 -19.35 4.48 -6.93
CA VAL A 32 -17.96 4.98 -6.83
C VAL A 32 -17.38 4.71 -5.44
N ILE A 33 -18.20 4.74 -4.40
CA ILE A 33 -17.80 4.47 -3.00
C ILE A 33 -17.17 3.08 -2.82
N PRO A 34 -17.83 1.96 -3.19
CA PRO A 34 -17.25 0.62 -3.02
C PRO A 34 -16.00 0.44 -3.89
N MET A 35 -15.92 1.12 -5.04
CA MET A 35 -14.71 1.09 -5.88
C MET A 35 -13.53 1.79 -5.20
N ASN A 36 -13.74 2.98 -4.62
CA ASN A 36 -12.72 3.66 -3.83
C ASN A 36 -12.30 2.84 -2.61
N ALA A 37 -13.24 2.19 -1.92
CA ALA A 37 -12.94 1.27 -0.83
C ALA A 37 -12.06 0.09 -1.28
N THR A 38 -12.39 -0.51 -2.42
CA THR A 38 -11.61 -1.61 -3.00
C THR A 38 -10.18 -1.17 -3.34
N ILE A 39 -10.01 0.03 -3.89
CA ILE A 39 -8.69 0.61 -4.19
C ILE A 39 -7.88 0.80 -2.91
N MET A 40 -8.50 1.34 -1.84
CA MET A 40 -7.83 1.49 -0.55
C MET A 40 -7.45 0.15 0.07
N ILE A 41 -8.34 -0.85 0.01
CA ILE A 41 -8.08 -2.22 0.50
C ILE A 41 -6.92 -2.84 -0.28
N LEU A 42 -6.88 -2.68 -1.60
CA LEU A 42 -5.78 -3.16 -2.43
C LEU A 42 -4.44 -2.55 -1.98
N GLY A 43 -4.41 -1.24 -1.73
CA GLY A 43 -3.23 -0.57 -1.18
C GLY A 43 -2.83 -1.14 0.17
N LEU A 44 -3.78 -1.32 1.10
CA LEU A 44 -3.53 -1.94 2.41
C LEU A 44 -2.93 -3.34 2.28
N SER A 45 -3.51 -4.21 1.44
CA SER A 45 -3.06 -5.59 1.25
C SER A 45 -1.66 -5.65 0.68
N LEU A 46 -1.36 -4.81 -0.32
CA LEU A 46 -0.02 -4.72 -0.91
C LEU A 46 0.99 -4.15 0.08
N GLY A 47 0.63 -3.13 0.84
CA GLY A 47 1.50 -2.54 1.86
C GLY A 47 1.86 -3.53 2.96
N TRP A 48 0.87 -4.33 3.41
CA TRP A 48 1.09 -5.38 4.41
C TRP A 48 2.02 -6.48 3.88
N LEU A 49 1.80 -6.92 2.64
CA LEU A 49 2.62 -7.93 1.97
C LEU A 49 4.06 -7.45 1.77
N CYS A 50 4.24 -6.22 1.27
CA CYS A 50 5.56 -5.61 1.12
C CYS A 50 6.25 -5.42 2.48
N GLY A 51 5.55 -4.89 3.49
CA GLY A 51 6.10 -4.73 4.84
C GLY A 51 6.56 -6.06 5.43
N THR A 52 5.80 -7.12 5.21
CA THR A 52 6.15 -8.49 5.61
C THR A 52 7.44 -8.97 4.95
N PHE A 53 7.57 -8.81 3.63
CA PHE A 53 8.78 -9.24 2.92
C PHE A 53 10.02 -8.39 3.24
N MET A 54 9.84 -7.11 3.57
CA MET A 54 10.95 -6.22 3.96
C MET A 54 11.48 -6.51 5.37
N THR A 55 10.72 -7.22 6.21
CA THR A 55 11.08 -7.51 7.60
C THR A 55 10.92 -9.00 7.92
N PRO A 56 11.80 -9.87 7.37
CA PRO A 56 11.80 -11.30 7.68
C PRO A 56 12.21 -11.53 9.14
N TYR A 57 11.57 -12.49 9.82
CA TYR A 57 11.84 -12.82 11.23
C TYR A 57 13.08 -13.70 11.41
N ASN A 58 13.46 -14.49 10.41
CA ASN A 58 14.62 -15.38 10.54
C ASN A 58 15.31 -15.61 9.20
N ASN A 59 16.54 -16.14 9.27
CA ASN A 59 17.38 -16.41 8.10
C ASN A 59 16.69 -17.36 7.09
N ARG A 60 15.84 -18.29 7.54
CA ARG A 60 15.06 -19.18 6.65
C ARG A 60 13.99 -18.41 5.89
N GLU A 61 13.24 -17.54 6.55
CA GLU A 61 12.22 -16.69 5.92
C GLU A 61 12.87 -15.73 4.92
N SER A 62 14.04 -15.17 5.26
CA SER A 62 14.81 -14.34 4.32
C SER A 62 15.20 -15.10 3.04
N GLU A 63 15.49 -16.40 3.13
CA GLU A 63 15.84 -17.23 1.97
C GLU A 63 14.62 -17.49 1.07
N TYR A 64 13.47 -17.79 1.67
CA TYR A 64 12.20 -17.93 0.94
C TYR A 64 11.76 -16.62 0.27
N VAL A 65 11.85 -15.48 0.98
CA VAL A 65 11.53 -14.17 0.42
C VAL A 65 12.48 -13.81 -0.71
N SER A 66 13.78 -14.10 -0.58
CA SER A 66 14.76 -13.88 -1.65
C SER A 66 14.45 -14.71 -2.90
N SER A 67 14.10 -15.99 -2.73
CA SER A 67 13.73 -16.86 -3.84
C SER A 67 12.45 -16.38 -4.55
N PHE A 68 11.43 -16.00 -3.78
CA PHE A 68 10.18 -15.45 -4.32
C PHE A 68 10.41 -14.13 -5.06
N THR A 69 11.17 -13.21 -4.47
CA THR A 69 11.46 -11.90 -5.08
C THR A 69 12.25 -12.04 -6.37
N LYS A 70 13.19 -13.00 -6.45
CA LYS A 70 13.90 -13.34 -7.69
C LYS A 70 12.93 -13.83 -8.76
N ALA A 71 12.04 -14.77 -8.45
CA ALA A 71 11.05 -15.27 -9.40
C ALA A 71 10.12 -14.17 -9.92
N VAL A 72 9.62 -13.32 -9.02
CA VAL A 72 8.79 -12.17 -9.37
C VAL A 72 9.56 -11.15 -10.21
N SER A 73 10.84 -10.88 -9.89
CA SER A 73 11.66 -9.91 -10.62
C SER A 73 11.93 -10.34 -12.07
N VAL A 74 12.17 -11.64 -12.30
CA VAL A 74 12.34 -12.19 -13.65
C VAL A 74 11.05 -12.05 -14.44
N PHE A 75 9.91 -12.41 -13.85
CA PHE A 75 8.60 -12.24 -14.48
C PHE A 75 8.28 -10.76 -14.77
N ALA A 76 8.61 -9.87 -13.84
CA ALA A 76 8.38 -8.44 -13.98
C ALA A 76 9.25 -7.81 -15.07
N SER A 77 10.52 -8.22 -15.17
CA SER A 77 11.50 -7.64 -16.11
C SER A 77 11.14 -7.84 -17.58
N GLY A 78 10.45 -8.93 -17.93
CA GLY A 78 10.07 -9.24 -19.31
C GLY A 78 8.71 -8.67 -19.73
N TYR A 79 7.65 -9.01 -19.00
CA TYR A 79 6.27 -8.71 -19.44
C TYR A 79 5.67 -7.46 -18.79
N LEU A 80 5.95 -7.25 -17.50
CA LEU A 80 5.33 -6.15 -16.76
C LEU A 80 5.95 -4.80 -17.14
N ILE A 81 7.26 -4.71 -17.34
CA ILE A 81 7.91 -3.43 -17.71
C ILE A 81 7.32 -2.86 -19.02
N GLY A 82 7.14 -3.70 -20.05
CA GLY A 82 6.60 -3.23 -21.34
C GLY A 82 5.13 -2.77 -21.27
N LYS A 83 4.36 -3.25 -20.30
CA LYS A 83 2.98 -2.78 -20.06
C LYS A 83 2.90 -1.64 -19.05
N ALA A 84 3.85 -1.59 -18.12
CA ALA A 84 3.97 -0.54 -17.14
C ALA A 84 4.24 0.81 -17.84
N ASP A 85 5.03 0.82 -18.91
CA ASP A 85 5.33 2.05 -19.66
C ASP A 85 4.06 2.77 -20.14
N LYS A 86 3.17 2.06 -20.84
CA LYS A 86 1.88 2.60 -21.30
C LYS A 86 0.94 2.99 -20.15
N LEU A 87 0.98 2.26 -19.04
CA LEU A 87 0.20 2.58 -17.85
C LEU A 87 0.71 3.86 -17.18
N VAL A 88 2.03 4.02 -17.06
CA VAL A 88 2.67 5.20 -16.49
C VAL A 88 2.38 6.41 -17.37
N GLU A 89 2.50 6.29 -18.69
CA GLU A 89 2.16 7.36 -19.63
C GLU A 89 0.69 7.78 -19.51
N TYR A 90 -0.24 6.82 -19.39
CA TYR A 90 -1.66 7.11 -19.19
C TYR A 90 -1.94 7.78 -17.83
N ILE A 91 -1.33 7.29 -16.75
CA ILE A 91 -1.48 7.83 -15.40
C ILE A 91 -0.91 9.26 -15.31
N LEU A 92 0.21 9.53 -15.99
CA LEU A 92 0.85 10.84 -16.04
C LEU A 92 0.21 11.78 -17.09
N SER A 93 -0.78 11.31 -17.84
CA SER A 93 -1.46 12.16 -18.81
C SER A 93 -2.20 13.31 -18.10
N PRO A 94 -2.15 14.54 -18.62
CA PRO A 94 -2.84 15.69 -18.02
C PRO A 94 -4.35 15.44 -17.87
N SER A 95 -4.97 14.74 -18.83
CA SER A 95 -6.38 14.34 -18.78
C SER A 95 -6.72 13.46 -17.58
N PHE A 96 -5.80 12.59 -17.15
CA PHE A 96 -6.00 11.70 -16.02
C PHE A 96 -5.70 12.41 -14.69
N LEU A 97 -4.63 13.22 -14.65
CA LEU A 97 -4.20 13.94 -13.44
C LEU A 97 -5.14 15.10 -13.06
N ILE A 98 -5.75 15.78 -14.05
CA ILE A 98 -6.70 16.88 -13.81
C ILE A 98 -8.04 16.34 -13.28
N ASN A 99 -8.34 15.05 -13.47
CA ASN A 99 -9.55 14.44 -12.93
C ASN A 99 -9.39 14.20 -11.41
N THR A 100 -10.09 14.99 -10.61
CA THR A 100 -10.06 14.96 -9.13
C THR A 100 -10.30 13.55 -8.56
N LEU A 101 -11.18 12.76 -9.18
CA LEU A 101 -11.51 11.41 -8.71
C LEU A 101 -10.38 10.41 -9.00
N SER A 102 -9.79 10.49 -10.19
CA SER A 102 -8.63 9.68 -10.56
C SER A 102 -7.41 10.01 -9.69
N ALA A 103 -7.14 11.29 -9.47
CA ALA A 103 -6.07 11.75 -8.58
C ALA A 103 -6.30 11.25 -7.15
N PHE A 104 -7.53 11.35 -6.62
CA PHE A 104 -7.88 10.82 -5.32
C PHE A 104 -7.62 9.31 -5.20
N ARG A 105 -7.98 8.53 -6.22
CA ARG A 105 -7.78 7.06 -6.22
C ARG A 105 -6.30 6.68 -6.14
N ILE A 106 -5.45 7.36 -6.88
CA ILE A 106 -3.99 7.14 -6.80
C ILE A 106 -3.48 7.54 -5.42
N MET A 107 -3.82 8.72 -4.94
CA MET A 107 -3.34 9.21 -3.65
C MET A 107 -3.82 8.35 -2.48
N SER A 108 -5.08 7.93 -2.48
CA SER A 108 -5.66 7.05 -1.46
C SER A 108 -5.06 5.65 -1.48
N PHE A 109 -4.78 5.10 -2.66
CA PHE A 109 -4.03 3.85 -2.81
C PHE A 109 -2.62 3.96 -2.23
N VAL A 110 -1.87 4.99 -2.61
CA VAL A 110 -0.49 5.20 -2.13
C VAL A 110 -0.48 5.41 -0.62
N ALA A 111 -1.43 6.21 -0.10
CA ALA A 111 -1.53 6.48 1.32
C ALA A 111 -1.86 5.20 2.12
N SER A 112 -2.84 4.41 1.69
CA SER A 112 -3.20 3.17 2.38
C SER A 112 -2.07 2.13 2.31
N PHE A 113 -1.36 2.05 1.18
CA PHE A 113 -0.15 1.24 1.03
C PHE A 113 0.93 1.61 2.04
N VAL A 114 1.30 2.89 2.12
CA VAL A 114 2.35 3.36 3.04
C VAL A 114 1.94 3.15 4.50
N ILE A 115 0.69 3.44 4.86
CA ILE A 115 0.17 3.22 6.23
C ILE A 115 0.32 1.75 6.62
N SER A 116 -0.12 0.84 5.76
CA SER A 116 -0.06 -0.61 6.03
C SER A 116 1.38 -1.14 6.11
N LEU A 117 2.25 -0.65 5.21
CA LEU A 117 3.67 -0.98 5.21
C LEU A 117 4.35 -0.54 6.50
N MET A 118 4.14 0.72 6.91
CA MET A 118 4.72 1.25 8.15
C MET A 118 4.18 0.54 9.39
N LEU A 119 2.88 0.26 9.44
CA LEU A 119 2.28 -0.45 10.56
C LEU A 119 2.86 -1.87 10.68
N THR A 120 3.01 -2.57 9.56
CA THR A 120 3.63 -3.90 9.53
C THR A 120 5.09 -3.84 9.99
N TYR A 121 5.86 -2.87 9.50
CA TYR A 121 7.25 -2.65 9.92
C TYR A 121 7.36 -2.39 11.43
N ILE A 122 6.61 -1.44 11.95
CA ILE A 122 6.63 -1.05 13.38
C ILE A 122 6.19 -2.23 14.24
N PHE A 123 5.10 -2.92 13.86
CA PHE A 123 4.62 -4.07 14.62
C PHE A 123 5.68 -5.17 14.70
N ARG A 124 6.30 -5.53 13.56
CA ARG A 124 7.33 -6.57 13.52
C ARG A 124 8.58 -6.18 14.30
N GLN A 125 9.06 -4.95 14.12
CA GLN A 125 10.28 -4.44 14.74
C GLN A 125 10.16 -4.25 16.27
N TYR A 126 8.99 -3.88 16.78
CA TYR A 126 8.83 -3.54 18.21
C TYR A 126 8.08 -4.60 19.03
N TYR A 127 7.33 -5.51 18.40
CA TYR A 127 6.57 -6.55 19.09
C TYR A 127 7.15 -7.95 18.93
N LEU A 128 7.64 -8.31 17.74
CA LEU A 128 8.03 -9.70 17.44
C LEU A 128 9.52 -9.97 17.65
N GLU A 129 10.40 -9.03 17.28
CA GLU A 129 11.82 -9.07 17.65
C GLU A 129 12.27 -7.70 18.18
N PRO A 130 12.08 -7.42 19.47
CA PRO A 130 12.68 -6.24 20.08
C PRO A 130 14.21 -6.40 20.02
N LYS A 131 14.84 -5.72 19.06
CA LYS A 131 16.29 -5.48 19.11
C LYS A 131 16.63 -4.53 20.25
#